data_AF-A0A924HJG0-F1
#
_entry.id   AF-A0A924HJG0-F1
#
_cell.length_a   1.000
_cell.length_b   1.000
_cell.length_c   1.000
_cell.angle_alpha   90.00
_cell.angle_beta   90.00
_cell.angle_gamma   90.00
#
_symmetry.space_group_name_H-M   'P 1'
#
loop_
_entity.id
_entity.type
_entity.pdbx_description
1 polymer ?
#
loop_
_entity_poly.entity_id
_entity_poly.type
_entity_poly.pdbx_seq_one_letter_code
_entity_poly.pdbx_strand_id
1 'polypeptide(L)'
;YIQDQEIGLHYQIHRGIGVHQTKANAKGKPLKVSIFVGGPPSHPLAAVMPLPEGLSELTFAGALGNRRFRYFYDDEGFCISADADFVITGTVYPQQNKPEGPFGDHLGYYSLTHPFPLMKVHNVYHKKDALWSFTVVGRPPQEDTSFGALIHDITGAAIPQEIPGLKEVNAVDAAGVHPLLFAIGSERYTPFLKERKPQEILTIANHILGKNQLSLAKYLFIAAREDNEDLRTGDMSNFLQHMLERIDLSKDLHFYTNTTIDTLDYSGDGLNTGSKLVFAAAGDKKRELWNEFPSKITLPDGFSLAKIALPGILTITCIAFSTAAERTKEMQILTDALSAQDLAGLPLIVVCNDSEFTAATINNFVWVTFTRSNPAADLFGVDSFTKNKHWGCNGSLVIDARKKPHHAPELIKDEAVEKKIDRFNLT
;
A
#
# COMPACT_ATOMS: atom_id res chain seq x y z
N TYR A 1 -1.17 -23.67 -17.63
CA TYR A 1 -0.14 -24.54 -17.05
C TYR A 1 -0.47 -25.99 -17.39
N ILE A 2 0.53 -26.85 -17.57
CA ILE A 2 0.29 -28.29 -17.70
C ILE A 2 -0.03 -28.83 -16.30
N GLN A 3 -1.21 -29.42 -16.16
CA GLN A 3 -1.68 -29.98 -14.90
C GLN A 3 -0.65 -30.98 -14.35
N ASP A 4 -0.43 -30.94 -13.03
CA ASP A 4 0.47 -31.83 -12.27
C ASP A 4 1.97 -31.75 -12.67
N GLN A 5 2.35 -30.83 -13.55
CA GLN A 5 3.74 -30.67 -14.02
C GLN A 5 4.28 -29.25 -13.87
N GLU A 6 3.40 -28.26 -13.79
CA GLU A 6 3.78 -26.86 -13.95
C GLU A 6 2.97 -25.94 -13.03
N ILE A 7 3.65 -25.01 -12.36
CA ILE A 7 3.02 -23.96 -11.53
C ILE A 7 3.63 -22.58 -11.80
N GLY A 8 2.83 -21.53 -11.66
CA GLY A 8 3.30 -20.16 -11.73
C GLY A 8 3.97 -19.74 -10.42
N LEU A 9 5.11 -19.06 -10.48
CA LEU A 9 5.77 -18.46 -9.32
C LEU A 9 5.69 -16.94 -9.40
N HIS A 10 4.70 -16.37 -8.73
CA HIS A 10 4.56 -14.93 -8.56
C HIS A 10 5.39 -14.48 -7.36
N TYR A 11 6.46 -13.72 -7.60
CA TYR A 11 7.23 -13.07 -6.53
C TYR A 11 7.67 -11.66 -6.97
N GLN A 12 7.80 -10.75 -6.00
CA GLN A 12 8.31 -9.41 -6.24
C GLN A 12 9.83 -9.43 -6.50
N ILE A 13 10.29 -8.66 -7.50
CA ILE A 13 11.67 -8.70 -8.03
C ILE A 13 12.74 -8.39 -6.96
N HIS A 14 12.41 -7.57 -5.96
CA HIS A 14 13.32 -7.13 -4.90
C HIS A 14 13.36 -8.07 -3.67
N ARG A 15 12.62 -9.19 -3.69
CA ARG A 15 12.63 -10.19 -2.63
C ARG A 15 13.76 -11.20 -2.82
N GLY A 16 14.12 -11.92 -1.76
CA GLY A 16 15.29 -12.82 -1.72
C GLY A 16 15.38 -13.78 -2.92
N ILE A 17 14.27 -14.37 -3.34
CA ILE A 17 14.24 -15.29 -4.50
C ILE A 17 14.65 -14.62 -5.82
N GLY A 18 14.33 -13.33 -6.04
CA GLY A 18 14.71 -12.59 -7.24
C GLY A 18 16.24 -12.46 -7.39
N VAL A 19 16.94 -12.27 -6.27
CA VAL A 19 18.42 -12.25 -6.22
C VAL A 19 18.98 -13.63 -6.58
N HIS A 20 18.39 -14.71 -6.05
CA HIS A 20 18.82 -16.08 -6.35
C HIS A 20 18.55 -16.47 -7.81
N GLN A 21 17.39 -16.10 -8.37
CA GLN A 21 17.08 -16.35 -9.77
C GLN A 21 18.00 -15.56 -10.70
N THR A 22 18.34 -14.31 -10.36
CA THR A 22 19.31 -13.51 -11.12
C THR A 22 20.68 -14.21 -11.18
N LYS A 23 21.17 -14.73 -10.04
CA LYS A 23 22.43 -15.50 -9.97
C LYS A 23 22.36 -16.81 -10.76
N ALA A 24 21.22 -17.50 -10.77
CA ALA A 24 21.01 -18.73 -11.54
C ALA A 24 20.97 -18.45 -13.04
N ASN A 25 20.24 -17.42 -13.46
CA ASN A 25 20.15 -16.94 -14.84
C ASN A 25 21.51 -16.55 -15.40
N ALA A 26 22.32 -15.80 -14.64
CA ALA A 26 23.68 -15.42 -15.05
C ALA A 26 24.61 -16.62 -15.27
N LYS A 27 24.34 -17.74 -14.60
CA LYS A 27 25.07 -19.01 -14.77
C LYS A 27 24.47 -19.91 -15.85
N GLY A 28 23.34 -19.52 -16.46
CA GLY A 28 22.60 -20.36 -17.41
C GLY A 28 22.08 -21.67 -16.80
N LYS A 29 21.87 -21.72 -15.47
CA LYS A 29 21.42 -22.92 -14.75
C LYS A 29 20.00 -22.72 -14.22
N PRO A 30 19.17 -23.78 -14.16
CA PRO A 30 17.88 -23.68 -13.51
C PRO A 30 18.05 -23.41 -12.01
N LEU A 31 17.16 -22.58 -11.46
CA LEU A 31 17.03 -22.40 -10.02
C LEU A 31 16.21 -23.56 -9.44
N LYS A 32 16.76 -24.26 -8.44
CA LYS A 32 16.01 -25.25 -7.66
C LYS A 32 15.17 -24.53 -6.60
N VAL A 33 13.90 -24.88 -6.53
CA VAL A 33 12.91 -24.28 -5.62
C VAL A 33 12.21 -25.40 -4.85
N SER A 34 12.00 -25.16 -3.56
CA SER A 34 11.14 -25.96 -2.69
C SER A 34 10.08 -25.06 -2.06
N ILE A 35 8.81 -25.43 -2.17
CA ILE A 35 7.68 -24.72 -1.55
C ILE A 35 7.20 -25.55 -0.37
N PHE A 36 7.17 -24.95 0.82
CA PHE A 36 6.68 -25.60 2.04
C PHE A 36 5.27 -25.11 2.35
N VAL A 37 4.32 -26.04 2.50
CA VAL A 37 2.93 -25.72 2.88
C VAL A 37 2.64 -26.36 4.24
N GLY A 38 2.05 -25.57 5.15
CA GLY A 38 1.75 -25.99 6.52
C GLY A 38 2.96 -26.04 7.45
N GLY A 39 2.92 -26.95 8.42
CA GLY A 39 3.90 -27.05 9.50
C GLY A 39 3.65 -26.13 10.70
N PRO A 40 4.62 -25.99 11.61
CA PRO A 40 4.49 -25.16 12.80
C PRO A 40 4.19 -23.69 12.46
N PRO A 41 3.35 -22.98 13.23
CA PRO A 41 3.02 -21.57 12.98
C PRO A 41 4.22 -20.62 12.92
N SER A 42 5.35 -20.98 13.54
CA SER A 42 6.59 -20.21 13.45
C SER A 42 7.17 -20.17 12.03
N HIS A 43 6.82 -21.12 11.16
CA HIS A 43 7.29 -21.17 9.77
C HIS A 43 6.69 -20.04 8.92
N PRO A 44 5.35 -19.97 8.72
CA PRO A 44 4.75 -18.89 7.95
C PRO A 44 5.04 -17.52 8.58
N LEU A 45 5.05 -17.41 9.92
CA LEU A 45 5.39 -16.15 10.59
C LEU A 45 6.83 -15.71 10.28
N ALA A 46 7.82 -16.60 10.35
CA ALA A 46 9.19 -16.24 10.02
C ALA A 46 9.38 -15.87 8.53
N ALA A 47 8.62 -16.49 7.63
CA ALA A 47 8.71 -16.23 6.20
C ALA A 47 8.18 -14.84 5.80
N VAL A 48 7.23 -14.27 6.57
CA VAL A 48 6.68 -12.93 6.31
C VAL A 48 7.44 -11.81 7.06
N MET A 49 8.23 -12.16 8.07
CA MET A 49 8.94 -11.18 8.90
C MET A 49 10.00 -10.39 8.10
N PRO A 50 10.08 -9.06 8.29
CA PRO A 50 11.09 -8.23 7.63
C PRO A 50 12.45 -8.36 8.34
N LEU A 51 13.09 -9.53 8.20
CA LEU A 51 14.37 -9.81 8.85
C LEU A 51 15.54 -9.04 8.19
N PRO A 52 16.60 -8.72 8.96
CA PRO A 52 17.84 -8.17 8.39
C PRO A 52 18.45 -9.10 7.34
N GLU A 53 19.08 -8.51 6.32
CA GLU A 53 19.77 -9.29 5.28
C GLU A 53 20.85 -10.19 5.90
N GLY A 54 20.88 -11.45 5.47
CA GLY A 54 21.80 -12.46 5.98
C GLY A 54 21.32 -13.23 7.22
N LEU A 55 20.28 -12.76 7.92
CA LEU A 55 19.59 -13.57 8.93
C LEU A 55 18.62 -14.53 8.25
N SER A 56 18.86 -15.82 8.37
CA SER A 56 17.99 -16.83 7.77
C SER A 56 16.64 -16.91 8.48
N GLU A 57 15.56 -16.88 7.69
CA GLU A 57 14.18 -17.13 8.14
C GLU A 57 14.07 -18.49 8.84
N LEU A 58 14.85 -19.49 8.43
CA LEU A 58 14.88 -20.81 9.09
C LEU A 58 15.43 -20.74 10.51
N THR A 59 16.46 -19.92 10.73
CA THR A 59 17.04 -19.72 12.07
C THR A 59 16.04 -18.98 12.96
N PHE A 60 15.38 -17.96 12.41
CA PHE A 60 14.36 -17.20 13.13
C PHE A 60 13.12 -18.05 13.45
N ALA A 61 12.64 -18.84 12.50
CA ALA A 61 11.54 -19.81 12.70
C ALA A 61 11.85 -20.80 13.83
N GLY A 62 13.12 -21.23 13.92
CA GLY A 62 13.56 -22.12 14.99
C GLY A 62 13.64 -21.43 16.35
N ALA A 63 14.10 -20.18 16.40
CA ALA A 63 14.10 -19.38 17.62
C ALA A 63 12.66 -19.16 18.13
N LEU A 64 11.73 -18.74 17.26
CA LEU A 64 10.31 -18.60 17.58
C LEU A 64 9.67 -19.92 18.02
N GLY A 65 10.01 -21.02 17.35
CA GLY A 65 9.49 -22.34 17.66
C GLY A 65 10.16 -23.03 18.85
N ASN A 66 11.11 -22.36 19.53
CA ASN A 66 11.93 -22.90 20.62
C ASN A 66 12.59 -24.26 20.29
N ARG A 67 12.95 -24.47 19.02
CA ARG A 67 13.66 -25.66 18.53
C ARG A 67 14.26 -25.41 17.16
N ARG A 68 15.32 -26.13 16.78
CA ARG A 68 15.91 -26.01 15.42
C ARG A 68 14.88 -26.36 14.33
N PHE A 69 14.88 -25.60 13.24
CA PHE A 69 14.15 -25.95 12.02
C PHE A 69 14.68 -27.28 11.47
N ARG A 70 13.80 -28.24 11.19
CA ARG A 70 14.21 -29.58 10.73
C ARG A 70 14.08 -29.67 9.22
N TYR A 71 15.21 -29.86 8.55
CA TYR A 71 15.26 -30.03 7.10
C TYR A 71 16.39 -30.98 6.70
N PHE A 72 16.28 -31.53 5.51
CA PHE A 72 17.29 -32.35 4.86
C PHE A 72 17.28 -32.10 3.35
N TYR A 73 18.19 -32.71 2.61
CA TYR A 73 18.18 -32.67 1.15
C TYR A 73 17.85 -34.04 0.58
N ASP A 74 17.04 -34.08 -0.47
CA ASP A 74 16.80 -35.32 -1.23
C ASP A 74 17.98 -35.65 -2.16
N ASP A 75 17.90 -36.81 -2.83
CA ASP A 75 18.94 -37.30 -3.75
C ASP A 75 19.17 -36.35 -4.94
N GLU A 76 18.14 -35.58 -5.29
CA GLU A 76 18.18 -34.57 -6.33
C GLU A 76 18.73 -33.24 -5.81
N GLY A 77 18.96 -33.08 -4.50
CA GLY A 77 19.51 -31.88 -3.87
C GLY A 77 18.49 -30.75 -3.65
N PHE A 78 17.19 -31.05 -3.57
CA PHE A 78 16.16 -30.12 -3.10
C PHE A 78 16.09 -30.11 -1.58
N CYS A 79 15.86 -28.93 -1.00
CA CYS A 79 15.66 -28.80 0.44
C CYS A 79 14.26 -29.27 0.83
N ILE A 80 14.15 -30.20 1.78
CA ILE A 80 12.89 -30.76 2.27
C ILE A 80 12.71 -30.38 3.73
N SER A 81 11.59 -29.73 4.04
CA SER A 81 11.18 -29.51 5.42
C SER A 81 10.63 -30.81 6.02
N ALA A 82 11.22 -31.28 7.11
CA ALA A 82 10.68 -32.43 7.86
C ALA A 82 9.45 -32.07 8.70
N ASP A 83 9.09 -30.79 8.70
CA ASP A 83 8.06 -30.19 9.53
C ASP A 83 6.84 -29.71 8.74
N ALA A 84 6.96 -29.48 7.43
CA ALA A 84 5.84 -29.06 6.58
C ALA A 84 4.86 -30.22 6.32
N ASP A 85 3.60 -29.88 6.04
CA ASP A 85 2.58 -30.85 5.65
C ASP A 85 2.80 -31.32 4.21
N PHE A 86 3.17 -30.39 3.32
CA PHE A 86 3.57 -30.65 1.95
C PHE A 86 4.88 -29.95 1.60
N VAL A 87 5.67 -30.59 0.73
CA VAL A 87 6.84 -29.99 0.07
C VAL A 87 6.75 -30.21 -1.43
N ILE A 88 6.66 -29.13 -2.19
CA ILE A 88 6.65 -29.17 -3.67
C ILE A 88 8.04 -28.77 -4.16
N THR A 89 8.71 -29.65 -4.89
CA THR A 89 10.06 -29.38 -5.45
C THR A 89 10.01 -29.19 -6.95
N GLY A 90 10.95 -28.43 -7.48
CA GLY A 90 11.00 -28.16 -8.91
C GLY A 90 12.01 -27.13 -9.35
N THR A 91 12.08 -26.92 -10.67
CA THR A 91 13.08 -26.05 -11.29
C THR A 91 12.46 -24.90 -12.08
N VAL A 92 13.08 -23.73 -11.95
CA VAL A 92 12.76 -22.52 -12.70
C VAL A 92 13.87 -22.26 -13.70
N TYR A 93 13.54 -22.28 -14.98
CA TYR A 93 14.52 -22.06 -16.05
C TYR A 93 14.59 -20.58 -16.43
N PRO A 94 15.78 -20.09 -16.84
CA PRO A 94 15.91 -18.74 -17.37
C PRO A 94 14.94 -18.53 -18.54
N GLN A 95 14.23 -17.39 -18.52
CA GLN A 95 13.33 -16.93 -19.60
C GLN A 95 12.12 -17.85 -19.89
N GLN A 96 11.82 -18.83 -19.04
CA GLN A 96 10.61 -19.64 -19.15
C GLN A 96 9.52 -19.05 -18.27
N ASN A 97 8.69 -18.20 -18.88
CA ASN A 97 7.60 -17.51 -18.21
C ASN A 97 6.26 -17.91 -18.82
N LYS A 98 5.19 -17.89 -18.02
CA LYS A 98 3.81 -18.09 -18.48
C LYS A 98 2.89 -17.02 -17.88
N PRO A 99 1.74 -16.73 -18.51
CA PRO A 99 0.73 -15.85 -17.93
C PRO A 99 0.25 -16.37 -16.56
N GLU A 100 0.22 -15.50 -15.57
CA GLU A 100 -0.37 -15.72 -14.23
C GLU A 100 -1.42 -14.62 -13.99
N GLY A 101 -2.47 -14.91 -13.22
CA GLY A 101 -3.64 -14.05 -13.07
C GLY A 101 -4.69 -14.19 -14.19
N PRO A 102 -5.88 -13.59 -14.03
CA PRO A 102 -6.23 -12.69 -12.94
C PRO A 102 -6.45 -13.42 -11.61
N PHE A 103 -6.08 -12.79 -10.50
CA PHE A 103 -6.21 -13.34 -9.16
C PHE A 103 -6.64 -12.23 -8.19
N GLY A 104 -7.44 -12.55 -7.18
CA GLY A 104 -7.83 -11.54 -6.19
C GLY A 104 -6.65 -11.15 -5.31
N ASP A 105 -6.48 -9.86 -5.04
CA ASP A 105 -5.39 -9.34 -4.25
C ASP A 105 -5.84 -8.55 -2.99
N HIS A 106 -4.92 -8.37 -2.05
CA HIS A 106 -5.10 -7.68 -0.77
C HIS A 106 -5.51 -6.20 -0.91
N LEU A 107 -5.34 -5.60 -2.09
CA LEU A 107 -5.89 -4.27 -2.37
C LEU A 107 -7.42 -4.26 -2.52
N GLY A 108 -8.07 -5.43 -2.61
CA GLY A 108 -9.51 -5.55 -2.83
C GLY A 108 -9.92 -5.50 -4.31
N TYR A 109 -8.98 -5.68 -5.22
CA TYR A 109 -9.19 -5.76 -6.67
C TYR A 109 -8.56 -7.03 -7.22
N TYR A 110 -8.96 -7.43 -8.42
CA TYR A 110 -8.23 -8.45 -9.17
C TYR A 110 -6.89 -7.89 -9.67
N SER A 111 -5.84 -8.70 -9.68
CA SER A 111 -4.62 -8.41 -10.42
C SER A 111 -4.80 -8.72 -11.89
N LEU A 112 -4.10 -7.97 -12.75
CA LEU A 112 -4.08 -8.23 -14.19
C LEU A 112 -3.15 -9.39 -14.54
N THR A 113 -3.33 -9.95 -15.73
CA THR A 113 -2.49 -11.04 -16.21
C THR A 113 -1.10 -10.55 -16.65
N HIS A 114 -0.04 -11.12 -16.09
CA HIS A 114 1.34 -10.79 -16.44
C HIS A 114 2.21 -12.05 -16.60
N PRO A 115 3.35 -11.97 -17.34
CA PRO A 115 4.28 -13.07 -17.42
C PRO A 115 5.08 -13.22 -16.13
N PHE A 116 4.95 -14.37 -15.48
CA PHE A 116 5.75 -14.75 -14.32
C PHE A 116 6.56 -16.03 -14.58
N PRO A 117 7.65 -16.27 -13.83
CA PRO A 117 8.42 -17.49 -13.94
C PRO A 117 7.56 -18.74 -13.77
N LEU A 118 7.79 -19.70 -14.65
CA LEU A 118 7.22 -21.04 -14.55
C LEU A 118 8.17 -21.93 -13.73
N MET A 119 7.62 -22.63 -12.75
CA MET A 119 8.29 -23.76 -12.10
C MET A 119 7.78 -25.07 -12.68
N LYS A 120 8.72 -25.91 -13.13
CA LYS A 120 8.46 -27.30 -13.51
C LYS A 120 8.57 -28.14 -12.25
N VAL A 121 7.48 -28.79 -11.87
CA VAL A 121 7.38 -29.64 -10.68
C VAL A 121 8.13 -30.94 -10.92
N HIS A 122 8.89 -31.37 -9.91
CA HIS A 122 9.59 -32.66 -9.90
C HIS A 122 8.85 -33.63 -9.00
N ASN A 123 8.76 -33.32 -7.70
CA ASN A 123 8.11 -34.17 -6.71
C ASN A 123 7.19 -33.38 -5.77
N VAL A 124 6.18 -34.06 -5.23
CA VAL A 124 5.35 -33.58 -4.13
C VAL A 124 5.47 -34.57 -2.98
N TYR A 125 6.10 -34.13 -1.89
CA TYR A 125 6.18 -34.89 -0.65
C TYR A 125 5.07 -34.45 0.29
N HIS A 126 4.53 -35.37 1.09
CA HIS A 126 3.54 -35.04 2.10
C HIS A 126 3.63 -35.95 3.32
N LYS A 127 3.17 -35.45 4.46
CA LYS A 127 2.97 -36.29 5.66
C LYS A 127 1.75 -37.20 5.50
N LYS A 128 1.71 -38.26 6.30
CA LYS A 128 0.45 -38.99 6.52
C LYS A 128 -0.54 -38.03 7.18
N ASP A 129 -1.79 -38.01 6.69
CA ASP A 129 -2.87 -37.16 7.18
C ASP A 129 -2.54 -35.64 7.12
N ALA A 130 -1.79 -35.23 6.09
CA ALA A 130 -1.35 -33.86 5.88
C ALA A 130 -2.52 -32.87 5.71
N LEU A 131 -2.37 -31.68 6.28
CA LEU A 131 -3.34 -30.60 6.17
C LEU A 131 -2.91 -29.57 5.13
N TRP A 132 -3.81 -29.24 4.20
CA TRP A 132 -3.57 -28.18 3.23
C TRP A 132 -3.96 -26.83 3.81
N SER A 133 -2.95 -26.07 4.28
CA SER A 133 -3.14 -24.69 4.72
C SER A 133 -3.37 -23.78 3.51
N PHE A 134 -4.47 -23.03 3.52
CA PHE A 134 -4.76 -22.04 2.50
C PHE A 134 -5.36 -20.79 3.15
N THR A 135 -5.31 -19.68 2.44
CA THR A 135 -5.88 -18.40 2.83
C THR A 135 -6.67 -17.79 1.70
N VAL A 136 -7.47 -16.77 2.00
CA VAL A 136 -8.17 -15.96 1.02
C VAL A 136 -7.75 -14.51 1.25
N VAL A 137 -7.39 -13.83 0.17
CA VAL A 137 -7.02 -12.42 0.18
C VAL A 137 -8.13 -11.60 -0.46
N GLY A 138 -8.21 -10.33 -0.09
CA GLY A 138 -9.22 -9.42 -0.59
C GLY A 138 -9.15 -8.09 0.14
N ARG A 139 -10.24 -7.30 0.07
CA ARG A 139 -10.30 -6.02 0.76
C ARG A 139 -10.08 -6.22 2.27
N PRO A 140 -9.16 -5.48 2.92
CA PRO A 140 -8.88 -5.63 4.34
C PRO A 140 -10.13 -5.36 5.22
N PRO A 141 -10.24 -6.02 6.38
CA PRO A 141 -9.23 -6.90 6.99
C PRO A 141 -9.29 -8.35 6.48
N GLN A 142 -8.13 -9.01 6.31
CA GLN A 142 -8.02 -10.46 6.07
C GLN A 142 -6.95 -11.09 6.98
N GLU A 143 -6.53 -12.34 6.75
CA GLU A 143 -5.51 -13.00 7.58
C GLU A 143 -4.17 -12.23 7.59
N ASP A 144 -3.80 -11.63 6.46
CA ASP A 144 -2.64 -10.76 6.31
C ASP A 144 -2.67 -9.54 7.24
N THR A 145 -3.84 -8.95 7.51
CA THR A 145 -4.03 -7.90 8.54
C THR A 145 -3.61 -8.40 9.92
N SER A 146 -3.94 -9.64 10.26
CA SER A 146 -3.59 -10.22 11.57
C SER A 146 -2.09 -10.47 11.68
N PHE A 147 -1.45 -10.97 10.61
CA PHE A 147 0.01 -11.07 10.55
C PHE A 147 0.67 -9.68 10.64
N GLY A 148 0.16 -8.68 9.94
CA GLY A 148 0.66 -7.30 9.98
C GLY A 148 0.63 -6.72 11.39
N ALA A 149 -0.49 -6.89 12.11
CA ALA A 149 -0.62 -6.45 13.50
C ALA A 149 0.39 -7.15 14.43
N LEU A 150 0.57 -8.47 14.29
CA LEU A 150 1.54 -9.22 15.08
C LEU A 150 2.98 -8.81 14.78
N ILE A 151 3.33 -8.62 13.50
CA ILE A 151 4.65 -8.13 13.08
C ILE A 151 4.89 -6.74 13.69
N HIS A 152 3.89 -5.85 13.66
CA HIS A 152 3.99 -4.54 14.26
C HIS A 152 4.20 -4.61 15.78
N ASP A 153 3.50 -5.50 16.49
CA ASP A 153 3.69 -5.69 17.94
C ASP A 153 5.11 -6.20 18.27
N ILE A 154 5.62 -7.14 17.47
CA ILE A 154 6.97 -7.72 17.66
C ILE A 154 8.07 -6.72 17.28
N THR A 155 7.89 -5.95 16.20
CA THR A 155 8.97 -5.17 15.55
C THR A 155 8.82 -3.66 15.68
N GLY A 156 7.68 -3.15 16.14
CA GLY A 156 7.34 -1.72 16.16
C GLY A 156 8.33 -0.88 16.95
N ALA A 157 8.91 -1.43 18.03
CA ALA A 157 9.94 -0.77 18.81
C ALA A 157 11.30 -0.68 18.09
N ALA A 158 11.57 -1.53 17.08
CA ALA A 158 12.85 -1.61 16.40
C ALA A 158 12.94 -0.66 15.19
N ILE A 159 11.84 -0.39 14.46
CA ILE A 159 11.86 0.49 13.28
C ILE A 159 12.35 1.92 13.59
N PRO A 160 11.91 2.58 14.69
CA PRO A 160 12.43 3.89 15.09
C PRO A 160 13.95 3.91 15.39
N GLN A 161 14.56 2.75 15.66
CA GLN A 161 16.00 2.67 15.91
C GLN A 161 16.83 2.68 14.62
N GLU A 162 16.24 2.27 13.50
CA GLU A 162 16.89 2.21 12.19
C GLU A 162 16.88 3.55 11.45
N ILE A 163 15.87 4.38 11.70
CA ILE A 163 15.70 5.71 11.08
C ILE A 163 15.80 6.78 12.16
N PRO A 164 16.98 7.42 12.33
CA PRO A 164 17.16 8.46 13.35
C PRO A 164 16.11 9.57 13.24
N GLY A 165 15.44 9.85 14.34
CA GLY A 165 14.41 10.90 14.42
C GLY A 165 12.98 10.42 14.12
N LEU A 166 12.80 9.25 13.49
CA LEU A 166 11.48 8.62 13.34
C LEU A 166 10.96 8.19 14.71
N LYS A 167 9.70 8.47 15.01
CA LYS A 167 9.05 8.15 16.29
C LYS A 167 7.98 7.09 16.13
N GLU A 168 7.25 7.15 15.03
CA GLU A 168 6.18 6.22 14.73
C GLU A 168 6.01 6.13 13.21
N VAL A 169 5.67 4.94 12.72
CA VAL A 169 5.25 4.71 11.34
C VAL A 169 4.15 3.66 11.32
N ASN A 170 3.09 3.91 10.57
CA ASN A 170 1.96 3.02 10.38
C ASN A 170 1.70 2.85 8.89
N ALA A 171 1.69 1.59 8.45
CA ALA A 171 1.22 1.21 7.14
C ALA A 171 -0.28 0.97 7.21
N VAL A 172 -1.06 1.81 6.54
CA VAL A 172 -2.51 1.88 6.75
C VAL A 172 -3.19 0.67 6.12
N ASP A 173 -3.52 -0.31 6.96
CA ASP A 173 -4.14 -1.58 6.56
C ASP A 173 -5.37 -1.38 5.67
N ALA A 174 -6.30 -0.50 6.06
CA ALA A 174 -7.50 -0.20 5.28
C ALA A 174 -7.23 0.34 3.86
N ALA A 175 -6.03 0.86 3.60
CA ALA A 175 -5.60 1.32 2.27
C ALA A 175 -4.81 0.25 1.49
N GLY A 176 -4.83 -1.01 1.93
CA GLY A 176 -4.03 -2.09 1.34
C GLY A 176 -2.60 -2.15 1.90
N VAL A 177 -2.41 -1.73 3.16
CA VAL A 177 -1.13 -1.69 3.89
C VAL A 177 -0.13 -0.70 3.30
N HIS A 178 0.46 -1.02 2.14
CA HIS A 178 1.57 -0.25 1.56
C HIS A 178 1.19 1.06 0.88
N PRO A 179 0.06 1.21 0.16
CA PRO A 179 -0.23 2.42 -0.62
C PRO A 179 -0.19 3.74 0.18
N LEU A 180 -0.52 3.68 1.49
CA LEU A 180 -0.57 4.82 2.38
C LEU A 180 0.23 4.55 3.66
N LEU A 181 1.18 5.44 3.96
CA LEU A 181 1.90 5.49 5.23
C LEU A 181 1.58 6.76 6.00
N PHE A 182 1.42 6.61 7.31
CA PHE A 182 1.45 7.70 8.27
C PHE A 182 2.72 7.61 9.10
N ALA A 183 3.36 8.73 9.38
CA ALA A 183 4.59 8.79 10.17
C ALA A 183 4.62 10.00 11.08
N ILE A 184 5.32 9.85 12.20
CA ILE A 184 5.66 10.94 13.12
C ILE A 184 7.18 11.01 13.22
N GLY A 185 7.75 12.13 12.79
CA GLY A 185 9.17 12.41 12.87
C GLY A 185 9.48 13.49 13.89
N SER A 186 10.76 13.63 14.25
CA SER A 186 11.22 14.80 15.01
C SER A 186 11.52 15.93 14.04
N GLU A 187 11.25 17.18 14.43
CA GLU A 187 11.58 18.39 13.69
C GLU A 187 12.48 19.32 14.51
N ARG A 188 13.78 19.01 14.52
CA ARG A 188 14.78 19.60 15.42
C ARG A 188 15.85 20.39 14.69
N TYR A 189 15.73 20.59 13.38
CA TYR A 189 16.77 21.23 12.57
C TYR A 189 17.05 22.68 12.98
N THR A 190 16.01 23.42 13.36
CA THR A 190 16.11 24.83 13.73
C THR A 190 15.45 25.09 15.08
N PRO A 191 15.99 24.57 16.19
CA PRO A 191 15.36 24.67 17.52
C PRO A 191 15.38 26.10 18.08
N PHE A 192 16.12 27.00 17.43
CA PHE A 192 16.25 28.42 17.77
C PHE A 192 15.29 29.32 16.98
N LEU A 193 14.50 28.78 16.05
CA LEU A 193 13.46 29.52 15.33
C LEU A 193 12.09 29.19 15.93
N LYS A 194 11.26 30.22 16.09
CA LYS A 194 9.88 30.05 16.60
C LYS A 194 8.97 29.37 15.58
N GLU A 195 9.12 29.72 14.31
CA GLU A 195 8.33 29.14 13.22
C GLU A 195 8.94 27.80 12.81
N ARG A 196 8.20 26.71 13.03
CA ARG A 196 8.55 25.39 12.50
C ARG A 196 7.97 25.19 11.11
N LYS A 197 8.74 24.50 10.27
CA LYS A 197 8.39 24.09 8.92
C LYS A 197 9.07 22.76 8.62
N PRO A 198 8.56 21.96 7.68
CA PRO A 198 9.17 20.68 7.34
C PRO A 198 10.63 20.83 6.89
N GLN A 199 11.57 20.22 7.62
CA GLN A 199 12.99 20.20 7.31
C GLN A 199 13.61 18.83 7.66
N GLU A 200 13.68 18.49 8.94
CA GLU A 200 14.16 17.18 9.39
C GLU A 200 13.21 16.07 8.93
N ILE A 201 11.89 16.30 9.05
CA ILE A 201 10.89 15.30 8.67
C ILE A 201 10.94 14.97 7.17
N LEU A 202 11.42 15.89 6.32
CA LEU A 202 11.65 15.60 4.90
C LEU A 202 12.83 14.64 4.70
N THR A 203 13.88 14.76 5.50
CA THR A 203 15.01 13.82 5.48
C THR A 203 14.56 12.44 5.95
N ILE A 204 13.74 12.38 7.01
CA ILE A 204 13.14 11.15 7.52
C ILE A 204 12.24 10.51 6.45
N ALA A 205 11.40 11.31 5.78
CA ALA A 205 10.51 10.82 4.72
C ALA A 205 11.27 10.17 3.57
N ASN A 206 12.39 10.75 3.13
CA ASN A 206 13.26 10.14 2.12
C ASN A 206 13.83 8.79 2.59
N HIS A 207 14.21 8.68 3.87
CA HIS A 207 14.70 7.42 4.42
C HIS A 207 13.59 6.37 4.45
N ILE A 208 12.37 6.72 4.89
CA ILE A 208 11.20 5.83 4.87
C ILE A 208 10.98 5.30 3.45
N LEU A 209 10.90 6.18 2.46
CA LEU A 209 10.66 5.80 1.06
C LEU A 209 11.84 5.04 0.42
N GLY A 210 13.02 5.04 1.04
CA GLY A 210 14.18 4.25 0.63
C GLY A 210 14.32 2.90 1.34
N LYS A 211 13.48 2.58 2.34
CA LYS A 211 13.67 1.42 3.22
C LYS A 211 12.71 0.28 2.91
N ASN A 212 13.24 -0.86 2.46
CA ASN A 212 12.56 -2.15 2.37
C ASN A 212 11.09 -2.04 1.87
N GLN A 213 10.13 -2.56 2.62
CA GLN A 213 8.70 -2.56 2.27
C GLN A 213 8.03 -1.19 2.38
N LEU A 214 8.59 -0.26 3.16
CA LEU A 214 8.08 1.10 3.23
C LEU A 214 8.30 1.84 1.90
N SER A 215 9.30 1.42 1.11
CA SER A 215 9.53 1.96 -0.24
C SER A 215 8.40 1.68 -1.23
N LEU A 216 7.48 0.77 -0.93
CA LEU A 216 6.34 0.47 -1.81
C LEU A 216 5.25 1.55 -1.74
N ALA A 217 5.27 2.41 -0.73
CA ALA A 217 4.24 3.40 -0.51
C ALA A 217 4.15 4.46 -1.61
N LYS A 218 2.91 4.82 -1.97
CA LYS A 218 2.62 5.95 -2.86
C LYS A 218 2.48 7.24 -2.09
N TYR A 219 1.81 7.18 -0.96
CA TYR A 219 1.48 8.34 -0.14
C TYR A 219 2.13 8.20 1.22
N LEU A 220 2.88 9.23 1.62
CA LEU A 220 3.43 9.33 2.96
C LEU A 220 2.99 10.65 3.58
N PHE A 221 2.19 10.59 4.64
CA PHE A 221 1.89 11.74 5.48
C PHE A 221 2.82 11.70 6.68
N ILE A 222 3.59 12.77 6.90
CA ILE A 222 4.51 12.86 8.02
C ILE A 222 4.28 14.16 8.81
N ALA A 223 4.07 14.00 10.11
CA ALA A 223 3.89 15.10 11.06
C ALA A 223 5.13 15.25 11.95
N ALA A 224 5.39 16.48 12.41
CA ALA A 224 6.38 16.74 13.45
C ALA A 224 5.81 16.42 14.84
N ARG A 225 6.51 15.60 15.62
CA ARG A 225 6.13 15.24 17.00
C ARG A 225 5.98 16.46 17.88
N GLU A 226 6.83 17.47 17.67
CA GLU A 226 6.87 18.68 18.50
C GLU A 226 5.60 19.55 18.34
N ASP A 227 4.70 19.26 17.38
CA ASP A 227 3.39 19.94 17.28
C ASP A 227 2.32 19.31 18.16
N ASN A 228 2.45 18.01 18.47
CA ASN A 228 1.55 17.28 19.35
C ASN A 228 2.20 15.97 19.78
N GLU A 229 2.64 15.88 21.04
CA GLU A 229 3.29 14.67 21.57
C GLU A 229 2.32 13.48 21.75
N ASP A 230 1.02 13.76 21.82
CA ASP A 230 -0.03 12.75 21.97
C ASP A 230 -0.58 12.26 20.63
N LEU A 231 -0.11 12.82 19.51
CA LEU A 231 -0.48 12.34 18.17
C LEU A 231 -0.04 10.89 17.99
N ARG A 232 -0.93 10.06 17.42
CA ARG A 232 -0.66 8.65 17.10
C ARG A 232 -1.08 8.39 15.66
N THR A 233 -0.28 7.63 14.93
CA THR A 233 -0.57 7.25 13.54
C THR A 233 -1.66 6.18 13.43
N GLY A 234 -1.95 5.46 14.51
CA GLY A 234 -3.08 4.51 14.59
C GLY A 234 -4.46 5.20 14.69
N ASP A 235 -4.53 6.43 15.21
CA ASP A 235 -5.75 7.25 15.18
C ASP A 235 -5.80 8.03 13.87
N MET A 236 -6.22 7.35 12.80
CA MET A 236 -6.20 7.89 11.45
C MET A 236 -6.99 9.20 11.31
N SER A 237 -8.10 9.36 12.04
CA SER A 237 -8.95 10.54 11.93
C SER A 237 -8.27 11.77 12.54
N ASN A 238 -7.76 11.64 13.76
CA ASN A 238 -7.01 12.71 14.42
C ASN A 238 -5.72 13.02 13.67
N PHE A 239 -5.00 12.00 13.18
CA PHE A 239 -3.77 12.18 12.42
C PHE A 239 -3.99 12.99 11.14
N LEU A 240 -4.99 12.63 10.33
CA LEU A 240 -5.31 13.36 9.09
C LEU A 240 -5.76 14.79 9.39
N GLN A 241 -6.61 15.00 10.41
CA GLN A 241 -7.02 16.34 10.81
C GLN A 241 -5.82 17.20 11.25
N HIS A 242 -4.93 16.66 12.09
CA HIS A 242 -3.72 17.33 12.54
C HIS A 242 -2.85 17.79 11.35
N MET A 243 -2.67 16.92 10.35
CA MET A 243 -1.96 17.22 9.11
C MET A 243 -2.66 18.34 8.32
N LEU A 244 -3.95 18.19 8.06
CA LEU A 244 -4.74 19.10 7.23
C LEU A 244 -4.94 20.49 7.86
N GLU A 245 -4.90 20.59 9.18
CA GLU A 245 -4.90 21.88 9.90
C GLU A 245 -3.61 22.69 9.67
N ARG A 246 -2.49 22.03 9.35
CA ARG A 246 -1.14 22.63 9.39
C ARG A 246 -0.43 22.70 8.04
N ILE A 247 -0.76 21.82 7.11
CA ILE A 247 -0.05 21.71 5.84
C ILE A 247 -0.19 22.98 4.99
N ASP A 248 0.88 23.48 4.39
CA ASP A 248 0.85 24.51 3.35
C ASP A 248 0.93 23.86 1.97
N LEU A 249 -0.21 23.71 1.30
CA LEU A 249 -0.32 23.04 0.00
C LEU A 249 0.47 23.74 -1.12
N SER A 250 0.99 24.94 -0.88
CA SER A 250 1.86 25.66 -1.81
C SER A 250 3.34 25.23 -1.71
N LYS A 251 3.73 24.49 -0.66
CA LYS A 251 5.14 24.16 -0.32
C LYS A 251 5.39 22.75 0.19
N ASP A 252 4.40 22.16 0.85
CA ASP A 252 4.56 20.96 1.69
C ASP A 252 4.20 19.65 0.95
N LEU A 253 4.10 19.72 -0.37
CA LEU A 253 3.82 18.61 -1.28
C LEU A 253 5.10 18.23 -2.05
N HIS A 254 5.67 17.05 -1.77
CA HIS A 254 6.92 16.62 -2.36
C HIS A 254 6.73 15.37 -3.25
N PHE A 255 6.70 15.60 -4.56
CA PHE A 255 6.49 14.56 -5.56
C PHE A 255 7.79 13.83 -5.94
N TYR A 256 7.67 12.51 -6.12
CA TYR A 256 8.65 11.65 -6.75
C TYR A 256 8.00 11.04 -7.99
N THR A 257 8.34 11.57 -9.16
CA THR A 257 7.75 11.14 -10.44
C THR A 257 8.66 10.13 -11.14
N ASN A 258 8.09 9.24 -11.96
CA ASN A 258 8.85 8.22 -12.71
C ASN A 258 9.68 7.33 -11.79
N THR A 259 9.06 6.79 -10.74
CA THR A 259 9.69 5.94 -9.74
C THR A 259 9.05 4.57 -9.70
N THR A 260 9.60 3.68 -8.87
CA THR A 260 9.07 2.34 -8.66
C THR A 260 7.95 2.32 -7.63
N ILE A 261 6.93 1.53 -7.89
CA ILE A 261 5.80 1.27 -6.97
C ILE A 261 5.58 -0.23 -6.85
N ASP A 262 4.60 -0.63 -6.02
CA ASP A 262 4.22 -2.04 -5.87
C ASP A 262 3.81 -2.65 -7.22
N THR A 263 4.15 -3.93 -7.41
CA THR A 263 3.74 -4.74 -8.58
C THR A 263 2.23 -4.83 -8.72
N LEU A 264 1.53 -4.73 -7.59
CA LEU A 264 0.08 -4.88 -7.51
C LEU A 264 -0.67 -3.55 -7.66
N ASP A 265 0.07 -2.44 -7.79
CA ASP A 265 -0.53 -1.12 -7.96
C ASP A 265 -0.84 -0.84 -9.43
N TYR A 266 -2.12 -0.97 -9.77
CA TYR A 266 -2.66 -0.70 -11.12
C TYR A 266 -3.18 0.73 -11.30
N SER A 267 -2.85 1.65 -10.38
CA SER A 267 -3.29 3.05 -10.51
C SER A 267 -2.45 3.85 -11.52
N GLY A 268 -1.28 3.34 -11.90
CA GLY A 268 -0.41 3.92 -12.94
C GLY A 268 -0.51 3.18 -14.29
N ASP A 269 0.29 3.63 -15.27
CA ASP A 269 0.23 3.12 -16.65
C ASP A 269 1.17 1.92 -16.92
N GLY A 270 1.84 1.38 -15.91
CA GLY A 270 2.83 0.32 -16.10
C GLY A 270 3.17 -0.47 -14.84
N LEU A 271 3.68 -1.69 -15.04
CA LEU A 271 4.05 -2.61 -13.97
C LEU A 271 5.28 -2.10 -13.22
N ASN A 272 5.21 -2.04 -11.88
CA ASN A 272 6.29 -1.54 -11.00
C ASN A 272 6.70 -0.08 -11.26
N THR A 273 5.87 0.72 -11.94
CA THR A 273 6.20 2.13 -12.28
C THR A 273 5.07 3.06 -11.90
N GLY A 274 5.40 4.23 -11.33
CA GLY A 274 4.43 5.26 -11.03
C GLY A 274 5.05 6.46 -10.34
N SER A 275 4.37 6.97 -9.33
CA SER A 275 4.81 8.15 -8.58
C SER A 275 4.49 8.03 -7.09
N LYS A 276 5.17 8.85 -6.29
CA LYS A 276 4.97 8.98 -4.85
C LYS A 276 4.77 10.44 -4.47
N LEU A 277 4.08 10.69 -3.38
CA LEU A 277 3.91 12.02 -2.79
C LEU A 277 4.08 11.96 -1.27
N VAL A 278 4.96 12.83 -0.77
CA VAL A 278 5.06 13.12 0.67
C VAL A 278 4.27 14.38 0.98
N PHE A 279 3.35 14.26 1.94
CA PHE A 279 2.69 15.35 2.63
C PHE A 279 3.43 15.58 3.95
N ALA A 280 4.09 16.72 4.12
CA ALA A 280 4.86 16.98 5.34
C ALA A 280 4.28 18.19 6.08
N ALA A 281 3.85 18.02 7.34
CA ALA A 281 3.32 19.12 8.13
C ALA A 281 4.16 19.35 9.39
N ALA A 282 4.55 20.60 9.60
CA ALA A 282 5.19 21.05 10.83
C ALA A 282 4.82 22.51 11.11
N GLY A 283 4.59 22.83 12.39
CA GLY A 283 4.31 24.17 12.89
C GLY A 283 2.86 24.39 13.34
N ASP A 284 2.54 25.67 13.57
CA ASP A 284 1.27 26.09 14.12
C ASP A 284 0.09 25.77 13.18
N LYS A 285 -1.09 25.60 13.79
CA LYS A 285 -2.36 25.43 13.08
C LYS A 285 -2.61 26.65 12.18
N LYS A 286 -2.90 26.39 10.90
CA LYS A 286 -3.11 27.40 9.86
C LYS A 286 -4.58 27.62 9.51
N ARG A 287 -5.43 26.64 9.77
CA ARG A 287 -6.86 26.65 9.41
C ARG A 287 -7.73 25.83 10.35
N GLU A 288 -9.00 26.20 10.44
CA GLU A 288 -10.06 25.40 11.05
C GLU A 288 -10.72 24.52 9.99
N LEU A 289 -10.88 23.22 10.26
CA LEU A 289 -11.45 22.27 9.31
C LEU A 289 -12.98 22.24 9.42
N TRP A 290 -13.66 22.20 8.27
CA TRP A 290 -15.12 22.16 8.25
C TRP A 290 -15.65 20.74 8.41
N ASN A 291 -16.69 20.59 9.23
CA ASN A 291 -17.40 19.33 9.47
C ASN A 291 -18.58 19.10 8.51
N GLU A 292 -19.06 20.17 7.87
CA GLU A 292 -20.21 20.14 6.98
C GLU A 292 -19.88 20.85 5.66
N PHE A 293 -20.48 20.40 4.57
CA PHE A 293 -20.33 21.04 3.27
C PHE A 293 -21.14 22.34 3.23
N PRO A 294 -20.52 23.51 3.00
CA PRO A 294 -21.24 24.79 3.00
C PRO A 294 -22.23 24.87 1.84
N SER A 295 -23.46 25.29 2.12
CA SER A 295 -24.51 25.47 1.10
C SER A 295 -24.20 26.54 0.06
N LYS A 296 -23.23 27.42 0.32
CA LYS A 296 -22.78 28.46 -0.61
C LYS A 296 -21.82 27.94 -1.68
N ILE A 297 -21.24 26.75 -1.50
CA ILE A 297 -20.34 26.18 -2.50
C ILE A 297 -21.17 25.53 -3.59
N THR A 298 -20.93 25.96 -4.83
CA THR A 298 -21.59 25.42 -6.02
C THR A 298 -20.64 24.52 -6.78
N LEU A 299 -21.12 23.33 -7.14
CA LEU A 299 -20.39 22.40 -7.99
C LEU A 299 -20.79 22.60 -9.46
N PRO A 300 -19.86 22.47 -10.42
CA PRO A 300 -20.19 22.53 -11.84
C PRO A 300 -20.94 21.26 -12.30
N ASP A 301 -21.55 21.34 -13.49
CA ASP A 301 -22.24 20.19 -14.10
C ASP A 301 -21.32 18.97 -14.21
N GLY A 302 -21.88 17.79 -13.97
CA GLY A 302 -21.14 16.52 -13.92
C GLY A 302 -20.54 16.18 -12.56
N PHE A 303 -20.59 17.10 -11.60
CA PHE A 303 -20.18 16.90 -10.21
C PHE A 303 -21.41 17.00 -9.30
N SER A 304 -21.62 16.00 -8.45
CA SER A 304 -22.82 15.90 -7.62
C SER A 304 -22.52 15.25 -6.27
N LEU A 305 -23.50 15.29 -5.37
CA LEU A 305 -23.48 14.60 -4.08
C LEU A 305 -22.20 14.86 -3.28
N ALA A 306 -22.03 16.08 -2.75
CA ALA A 306 -20.87 16.39 -1.92
C ALA A 306 -21.08 15.86 -0.49
N LYS A 307 -20.10 15.13 0.07
CA LYS A 307 -20.16 14.60 1.45
C LYS A 307 -18.84 14.83 2.17
N ILE A 308 -18.89 15.23 3.43
CA ILE A 308 -17.68 15.33 4.27
C ILE A 308 -17.35 13.93 4.76
N ALA A 309 -16.16 13.42 4.40
CA ALA A 309 -15.68 12.13 4.89
C ALA A 309 -15.04 12.25 6.28
N LEU A 310 -14.29 13.34 6.48
CA LEU A 310 -13.66 13.76 7.72
C LEU A 310 -13.58 15.29 7.72
N PRO A 311 -13.42 15.94 8.88
CA PRO A 311 -13.27 17.40 8.92
C PRO A 311 -12.20 17.86 7.94
N GLY A 312 -12.57 18.75 7.02
CA GLY A 312 -11.67 19.27 5.99
C GLY A 312 -11.44 18.40 4.75
N ILE A 313 -12.14 17.27 4.64
CA ILE A 313 -12.07 16.35 3.51
C ILE A 313 -13.46 16.21 2.87
N LEU A 314 -13.61 16.76 1.67
CA LEU A 314 -14.83 16.65 0.88
C LEU A 314 -14.71 15.53 -0.15
N THR A 315 -15.71 14.67 -0.26
CA THR A 315 -15.86 13.72 -1.37
C THR A 315 -16.94 14.22 -2.33
N ILE A 316 -16.70 14.09 -3.63
CA ILE A 316 -17.61 14.53 -4.69
C ILE A 316 -17.82 13.38 -5.66
N THR A 317 -19.08 13.09 -6.00
CA THR A 317 -19.43 12.11 -7.03
C THR A 317 -19.24 12.73 -8.41
N CYS A 318 -18.52 12.03 -9.27
CA CYS A 318 -18.43 12.35 -10.70
C CYS A 318 -18.47 11.05 -11.52
N ILE A 319 -19.05 11.14 -12.71
CA ILE A 319 -19.20 9.99 -13.61
C ILE A 319 -17.85 9.41 -14.02
N ALA A 320 -17.83 8.14 -14.44
CA ALA A 320 -16.63 7.50 -14.94
C ALA A 320 -16.12 8.18 -16.22
N PHE A 321 -14.80 8.30 -16.36
CA PHE A 321 -14.14 8.82 -17.55
C PHE A 321 -13.57 7.66 -18.37
N SER A 322 -13.33 7.87 -19.67
CA SER A 322 -12.76 6.86 -20.58
C SER A 322 -11.30 7.14 -20.94
N THR A 323 -10.85 8.39 -20.84
CA THR A 323 -9.47 8.77 -21.18
C THR A 323 -8.85 9.72 -20.17
N ALA A 324 -7.51 9.70 -20.08
CA ALA A 324 -6.78 10.65 -19.24
C ALA A 324 -7.02 12.13 -19.64
N ALA A 325 -7.27 12.39 -20.92
CA ALA A 325 -7.58 13.74 -21.41
C ALA A 325 -8.95 14.25 -20.94
N GLU A 326 -9.97 13.39 -20.95
CA GLU A 326 -11.30 13.69 -20.38
C GLU A 326 -11.18 13.99 -18.89
N ARG A 327 -10.50 13.12 -18.15
CA ARG A 327 -10.24 13.30 -16.71
C ARG A 327 -9.63 14.66 -16.42
N THR A 328 -8.53 15.01 -17.10
CA THR A 328 -7.85 16.30 -16.91
C THR A 328 -8.77 17.48 -17.21
N LYS A 329 -9.59 17.40 -18.26
CA LYS A 329 -10.56 18.46 -18.61
C LYS A 329 -11.63 18.62 -17.53
N GLU A 330 -12.17 17.53 -17.01
CA GLU A 330 -13.17 17.55 -15.94
C GLU A 330 -12.59 18.12 -14.64
N MET A 331 -11.37 17.71 -14.28
CA MET A 331 -10.69 18.25 -13.09
C MET A 331 -10.40 19.75 -13.26
N GLN A 332 -10.04 20.21 -14.46
CA GLN A 332 -9.87 21.63 -14.75
C GLN A 332 -11.19 22.40 -14.55
N ILE A 333 -12.31 21.88 -15.08
CA ILE A 333 -13.65 22.48 -14.89
C ILE A 333 -13.97 22.60 -13.39
N LEU A 334 -13.71 21.55 -12.61
CA LEU A 334 -13.92 21.57 -11.17
C LEU A 334 -13.03 22.62 -10.48
N THR A 335 -11.72 22.60 -10.73
CA THR A 335 -10.79 23.54 -10.07
C THR A 335 -11.06 24.98 -10.44
N ASP A 336 -11.45 25.26 -11.69
CA ASP A 336 -11.81 26.61 -12.15
C ASP A 336 -13.07 27.10 -11.45
N ALA A 337 -14.11 26.26 -11.37
CA ALA A 337 -15.35 26.60 -10.66
C ALA A 337 -15.10 26.87 -9.17
N LEU A 338 -14.16 26.15 -8.56
CA LEU A 338 -13.83 26.27 -7.14
C LEU A 338 -12.91 27.46 -6.82
N SER A 339 -12.12 27.96 -7.78
CA SER A 339 -11.15 29.06 -7.58
C SER A 339 -11.74 30.36 -7.02
N ALA A 340 -13.00 30.65 -7.37
CA ALA A 340 -13.69 31.86 -6.93
C ALA A 340 -14.43 31.69 -5.58
N GLN A 341 -14.35 30.51 -4.97
CA GLN A 341 -15.15 30.15 -3.79
C GLN A 341 -14.29 30.08 -2.53
N ASP A 342 -14.90 30.30 -1.36
CA ASP A 342 -14.20 30.13 -0.08
C ASP A 342 -14.08 28.64 0.24
N LEU A 343 -12.84 28.16 0.32
CA LEU A 343 -12.48 26.78 0.61
C LEU A 343 -11.56 26.67 1.83
N ALA A 344 -11.48 27.71 2.67
CA ALA A 344 -10.48 27.81 3.73
C ALA A 344 -10.49 26.62 4.70
N GLY A 345 -11.65 26.01 4.93
CA GLY A 345 -11.80 24.83 5.78
C GLY A 345 -11.82 23.49 5.05
N LEU A 346 -11.57 23.43 3.73
CA LEU A 346 -11.55 22.23 2.89
C LEU A 346 -10.20 22.07 2.17
N PRO A 347 -9.09 21.77 2.87
CA PRO A 347 -7.79 21.58 2.23
C PRO A 347 -7.76 20.41 1.25
N LEU A 348 -8.62 19.39 1.41
CA LEU A 348 -8.64 18.20 0.56
C LEU A 348 -10.02 17.94 -0.03
N ILE A 349 -10.06 17.73 -1.35
CA ILE A 349 -11.23 17.31 -2.10
C ILE A 349 -10.88 16.00 -2.83
N VAL A 350 -11.76 15.00 -2.74
CA VAL A 350 -11.61 13.72 -3.44
C VAL A 350 -12.77 13.55 -4.40
N VAL A 351 -12.47 13.43 -5.69
CA VAL A 351 -13.45 13.08 -6.70
C VAL A 351 -13.50 11.55 -6.82
N CYS A 352 -14.69 10.98 -6.75
CA CYS A 352 -14.89 9.54 -6.74
C CYS A 352 -16.18 9.14 -7.48
N ASN A 353 -16.37 7.84 -7.71
CA ASN A 353 -17.59 7.36 -8.39
C ASN A 353 -18.82 7.34 -7.47
N ASP A 354 -18.61 7.29 -6.15
CA ASP A 354 -19.67 7.22 -5.13
C ASP A 354 -19.17 7.89 -3.85
N SER A 355 -19.59 9.13 -3.64
CA SER A 355 -19.21 9.93 -2.47
C SER A 355 -19.87 9.47 -1.18
N GLU A 356 -21.06 8.87 -1.24
CA GLU A 356 -21.77 8.37 -0.06
C GLU A 356 -21.04 7.15 0.50
N PHE A 357 -20.70 6.18 -0.36
CA PHE A 357 -19.87 5.06 0.04
C PHE A 357 -18.50 5.51 0.55
N THR A 358 -17.84 6.42 -0.19
CA THR A 358 -16.48 6.88 0.15
C THR A 358 -16.46 7.61 1.51
N ALA A 359 -17.47 8.44 1.80
CA ALA A 359 -17.55 9.19 3.06
C ALA A 359 -18.14 8.39 4.23
N ALA A 360 -18.75 7.22 3.99
CA ALA A 360 -19.44 6.46 5.04
C ALA A 360 -18.53 6.03 6.19
N THR A 361 -17.26 5.70 5.90
CA THR A 361 -16.26 5.35 6.92
C THR A 361 -14.88 5.85 6.51
N ILE A 362 -14.00 6.09 7.49
CA ILE A 362 -12.59 6.43 7.22
C ILE A 362 -11.88 5.33 6.42
N ASN A 363 -12.23 4.05 6.64
CA ASN A 363 -11.69 2.92 5.90
C ASN A 363 -12.10 2.97 4.42
N ASN A 364 -13.35 3.33 4.11
CA ASN A 364 -13.78 3.55 2.74
C ASN A 364 -13.04 4.72 2.10
N PHE A 365 -12.90 5.82 2.83
CA PHE A 365 -12.18 7.01 2.36
C PHE A 365 -10.74 6.69 1.97
N VAL A 366 -9.95 6.11 2.88
CA VAL A 366 -8.53 5.83 2.60
C VAL A 366 -8.38 4.75 1.53
N TRP A 367 -9.25 3.74 1.53
CA TRP A 367 -9.23 2.70 0.50
C TRP A 367 -9.47 3.28 -0.89
N VAL A 368 -10.59 3.99 -1.09
CA VAL A 368 -10.93 4.58 -2.40
C VAL A 368 -9.84 5.57 -2.84
N THR A 369 -9.47 6.49 -1.94
CA THR A 369 -8.57 7.60 -2.29
C THR A 369 -7.19 7.10 -2.70
N PHE A 370 -6.57 6.24 -1.91
CA PHE A 370 -5.14 5.92 -2.06
C PHE A 370 -4.88 4.64 -2.85
N THR A 371 -5.87 3.74 -3.03
CA THR A 371 -5.72 2.61 -3.95
C THR A 371 -6.01 2.98 -5.39
N ARG A 372 -6.87 3.99 -5.64
CA ARG A 372 -7.30 4.34 -7.01
C ARG A 372 -6.55 5.48 -7.65
N SER A 373 -5.70 6.20 -6.92
CA SER A 373 -4.96 7.36 -7.43
C SER A 373 -3.46 7.09 -7.51
N ASN A 374 -2.84 7.64 -8.56
CA ASN A 374 -1.40 7.72 -8.77
C ASN A 374 -0.99 9.20 -8.60
N PRO A 375 -0.13 9.54 -7.63
CA PRO A 375 0.11 10.92 -7.21
C PRO A 375 0.32 11.93 -8.33
N ALA A 376 1.21 11.66 -9.27
CA ALA A 376 1.57 12.60 -10.33
C ALA A 376 0.53 12.74 -11.45
N ALA A 377 -0.38 11.76 -11.60
CA ALA A 377 -1.33 11.73 -12.72
C ALA A 377 -2.76 12.14 -12.30
N ASP A 378 -3.09 11.97 -11.02
CA ASP A 378 -4.45 12.10 -10.51
C ASP A 378 -4.61 13.22 -9.46
N LEU A 379 -3.55 13.97 -9.15
CA LEU A 379 -3.64 15.13 -8.27
C LEU A 379 -3.68 16.43 -9.08
N PHE A 380 -4.63 17.27 -8.67
CA PHE A 380 -4.91 18.59 -9.22
C PHE A 380 -5.03 19.56 -8.04
N GLY A 381 -5.10 20.85 -8.31
CA GLY A 381 -5.25 21.84 -7.25
C GLY A 381 -5.93 23.09 -7.73
N VAL A 382 -6.76 23.66 -6.87
CA VAL A 382 -7.36 24.98 -7.08
C VAL A 382 -6.24 26.01 -7.06
N ASP A 383 -6.14 26.79 -8.14
CA ASP A 383 -5.03 27.72 -8.40
C ASP A 383 -3.66 27.04 -8.30
N SER A 384 -3.53 25.84 -8.88
CA SER A 384 -2.26 25.13 -8.94
C SER A 384 -1.22 25.86 -9.78
N PHE A 385 0.05 25.69 -9.41
CA PHE A 385 1.18 26.31 -10.08
C PHE A 385 2.41 25.41 -10.04
N THR A 386 3.38 25.71 -10.90
CA THR A 386 4.73 25.13 -10.81
C THR A 386 5.75 26.25 -10.78
N LYS A 387 6.52 26.35 -9.70
CA LYS A 387 7.59 27.34 -9.54
C LYS A 387 8.87 26.62 -9.14
N ASN A 388 9.94 26.84 -9.90
CA ASN A 388 11.24 26.19 -9.67
C ASN A 388 11.15 24.65 -9.57
N LYS A 389 10.32 24.03 -10.43
CA LYS A 389 10.01 22.59 -10.43
C LYS A 389 9.29 22.07 -9.17
N HIS A 390 8.84 22.96 -8.29
CA HIS A 390 7.95 22.61 -7.20
C HIS A 390 6.51 22.85 -7.64
N TRP A 391 5.67 21.83 -7.52
CA TRP A 391 4.23 21.93 -7.77
C TRP A 391 3.52 22.17 -6.44
N GLY A 392 2.55 23.07 -6.45
CA GLY A 392 1.69 23.34 -5.30
C GLY A 392 0.37 23.98 -5.74
N CYS A 393 -0.50 24.25 -4.78
CA CYS A 393 -1.77 24.95 -5.02
C CYS A 393 -2.09 25.93 -3.90
N ASN A 394 -2.84 27.00 -4.23
CA ASN A 394 -3.21 28.03 -3.26
C ASN A 394 -4.58 27.79 -2.61
N GLY A 395 -5.44 26.98 -3.26
CA GLY A 395 -6.70 26.51 -2.68
C GLY A 395 -6.63 25.04 -2.26
N SER A 396 -7.75 24.33 -2.43
CA SER A 396 -7.84 22.90 -2.11
C SER A 396 -7.02 22.04 -3.05
N LEU A 397 -6.38 21.00 -2.50
CA LEU A 397 -5.86 19.88 -3.27
C LEU A 397 -7.02 19.00 -3.70
N VAL A 398 -7.04 18.59 -4.97
CA VAL A 398 -8.04 17.70 -5.55
C VAL A 398 -7.38 16.37 -5.93
N ILE A 399 -7.86 15.27 -5.39
CA ILE A 399 -7.44 13.91 -5.78
C ILE A 399 -8.56 13.27 -6.60
N ASP A 400 -8.28 12.89 -7.85
CA ASP A 400 -9.17 12.03 -8.62
C ASP A 400 -8.95 10.56 -8.23
N ALA A 401 -9.91 10.02 -7.49
CA ALA A 401 -9.96 8.64 -7.05
C ALA A 401 -11.05 7.84 -7.79
N ARG A 402 -11.53 8.31 -8.94
CA ARG A 402 -12.43 7.52 -9.78
C ARG A 402 -11.72 6.29 -10.35
N LYS A 403 -12.48 5.23 -10.57
CA LYS A 403 -12.00 4.01 -11.22
C LYS A 403 -11.48 4.35 -12.61
N LYS A 404 -10.27 3.90 -12.91
CA LYS A 404 -9.66 4.05 -14.24
C LYS A 404 -10.21 2.97 -15.19
N PRO A 405 -10.27 3.23 -16.51
CA PRO A 405 -10.75 2.24 -17.49
C PRO A 405 -9.98 0.92 -17.49
N HIS A 406 -8.71 0.94 -17.10
CA HIS A 406 -7.84 -0.23 -17.02
C HIS A 406 -7.78 -0.86 -15.63
N HIS A 407 -8.45 -0.29 -14.61
CA HIS A 407 -8.52 -0.95 -13.31
C HIS A 407 -9.24 -2.27 -13.45
N ALA A 408 -8.69 -3.29 -12.81
CA ALA A 408 -9.37 -4.55 -12.67
C ALA A 408 -10.64 -4.40 -11.83
N PRO A 409 -11.62 -5.30 -11.99
CA PRO A 409 -12.81 -5.29 -11.16
C PRO A 409 -12.47 -5.45 -9.67
N GLU A 410 -13.35 -4.95 -8.82
CA GLU A 410 -13.29 -5.16 -7.37
C GLU A 410 -13.54 -6.63 -7.03
N LEU A 411 -12.95 -7.07 -5.92
CA LEU A 411 -13.28 -8.37 -5.32
C LEU A 411 -14.60 -8.26 -4.59
N ILE A 412 -15.67 -8.51 -5.34
CA ILE A 412 -17.03 -8.58 -4.80
C ILE A 412 -17.27 -10.02 -4.37
N LYS A 413 -17.69 -10.20 -3.11
CA LYS A 413 -18.08 -11.51 -2.61
C LYS A 413 -19.34 -11.99 -3.31
N ASP A 414 -19.37 -13.26 -3.67
CA ASP A 414 -20.55 -13.88 -4.26
C ASP A 414 -21.56 -14.23 -3.14
N GLU A 415 -22.71 -13.55 -3.13
CA GLU A 415 -23.75 -13.74 -2.11
C GLU A 415 -24.26 -15.19 -2.04
N ALA A 416 -24.32 -15.90 -3.17
CA ALA A 416 -24.78 -17.28 -3.20
C ALA A 416 -23.73 -18.23 -2.61
N VAL A 417 -22.44 -17.89 -2.74
CA VAL A 417 -21.34 -18.59 -2.07
C VAL A 417 -21.32 -18.26 -0.59
N GLU A 418 -21.50 -16.99 -0.18
CA GLU A 418 -21.56 -16.62 1.24
C GLU A 418 -22.69 -17.35 1.97
N LYS A 419 -23.89 -17.43 1.39
CA LYS A 419 -25.02 -18.20 1.96
C LYS A 419 -24.72 -19.69 2.13
N LYS A 420 -23.77 -20.25 1.36
CA LYS A 420 -23.33 -21.65 1.56
C LYS A 420 -22.41 -21.80 2.77
N ILE A 421 -21.83 -20.72 3.28
CA ILE A 421 -20.96 -20.75 4.46
C ILE A 421 -21.81 -20.78 5.74
N ASP A 422 -22.99 -20.16 5.73
CA ASP A 422 -23.94 -20.15 6.86
C ASP A 422 -24.25 -21.55 7.41
N ARG A 423 -24.20 -22.59 6.55
CA ARG A 423 -24.40 -23.99 6.95
C ARG A 423 -23.36 -24.52 7.94
N PHE A 424 -22.21 -23.84 8.07
CA PHE A 424 -21.13 -24.24 8.98
C PHE A 424 -21.27 -23.63 10.39
N ASN A 425 -22.27 -22.79 10.66
CA ASN A 425 -22.52 -22.18 11.97
C ASN A 425 -21.24 -21.62 12.63
N LEU A 426 -20.38 -20.97 11.84
CA LEU A 426 -19.19 -20.29 12.34
C LEU A 426 -19.66 -18.98 13.00
N THR A 427 -20.01 -19.06 14.28
CA THR A 427 -20.33 -17.90 15.14
C THR A 427 -19.09 -17.16 15.58
#